data_AF-A0A914SFH1-F1
#
_entry.id   AF-A0A914SFH1-F1
#
_cell.length_a   1.000
_cell.length_b   1.000
_cell.length_c   1.000
_cell.angle_alpha   90.00
_cell.angle_beta   90.00
_cell.angle_gamma   90.00
#
_symmetry.space_group_name_H-M   'P 1'
#
loop_
_entity.id
_entity.type
_entity.pdbx_description
1 polymer ?
#
loop_
_entity_poly.entity_id
_entity_poly.type
_entity_poly.pdbx_seq_one_letter_code
_entity_poly.pdbx_strand_id
1 'polypeptide(L)'
;MDTFGRKTLSIYFRAGFGFAAVFLMLFGKVFLSIESFAIGGIFLGATLPISRGITRYYISECSPDKTRGFITQAIPSLSGLMSILYAAILLPQFLGNDERWHFTLYI
;
A
#
# COMPACT_ATOMS: atom_id res chain seq x y z
N MET A 1 3.90 19.79 -9.35
CA MET A 1 3.14 18.89 -8.48
C MET A 1 1.77 19.50 -8.17
N ASP A 2 1.20 20.26 -9.14
CA ASP A 2 0.25 21.35 -8.84
C ASP A 2 -1.02 21.32 -9.71
N THR A 3 -1.16 20.33 -10.60
CA THR A 3 -2.28 20.26 -11.54
C THR A 3 -3.45 19.40 -11.05
N PHE A 4 -3.19 18.44 -10.15
CA PHE A 4 -4.20 17.60 -9.53
C PHE A 4 -4.18 17.83 -8.02
N GLY A 5 -5.32 18.22 -7.44
CA GLY A 5 -5.44 18.48 -6.01
C GLY A 5 -4.79 17.36 -5.19
N ARG A 6 -3.96 17.72 -4.20
CA ARG A 6 -3.10 16.79 -3.45
C ARG A 6 -3.87 15.64 -2.79
N LYS A 7 -5.15 15.89 -2.43
CA LYS A 7 -6.09 14.88 -1.94
C LYS A 7 -6.47 13.86 -3.04
N THR A 8 -6.68 14.34 -4.26
CA THR A 8 -7.05 13.51 -5.42
C THR A 8 -5.88 12.63 -5.86
N LEU A 9 -4.67 13.19 -5.95
CA LEU A 9 -3.47 12.44 -6.30
C LEU A 9 -3.14 11.37 -5.25
N SER A 10 -3.18 11.70 -3.97
CA SER A 10 -2.82 10.73 -2.93
C SER A 10 -3.81 9.56 -2.83
N ILE A 11 -5.10 9.83 -3.01
CA ILE A 11 -6.15 8.82 -2.74
C ILE A 11 -6.53 8.07 -4.02
N TYR A 12 -6.85 8.76 -5.12
CA TYR A 12 -7.36 8.10 -6.33
C TYR A 12 -6.26 7.40 -7.12
N PHE A 13 -5.08 8.00 -7.27
CA PHE A 13 -3.97 7.30 -7.94
C PHE A 13 -3.53 6.10 -7.12
N ARG A 14 -3.40 6.23 -5.79
CA ARG A 14 -3.06 5.09 -4.94
C ARG A 14 -4.08 3.97 -5.03
N ALA A 15 -5.37 4.29 -4.97
CA ALA A 15 -6.43 3.29 -5.11
C ALA A 15 -6.40 2.65 -6.49
N GLY A 16 -6.27 3.42 -7.57
CA GLY A 16 -6.21 2.91 -8.93
C GLY A 16 -5.01 2.00 -9.18
N PHE A 17 -3.81 2.41 -8.76
CA PHE A 17 -2.60 1.58 -8.83
C PHE A 17 -2.72 0.32 -7.95
N GLY A 18 -3.35 0.41 -6.78
CA GLY A 18 -3.62 -0.73 -5.91
C GLY A 18 -4.56 -1.75 -6.54
N PHE A 19 -5.69 -1.30 -7.10
CA PHE A 19 -6.61 -2.19 -7.81
C PHE A 19 -5.96 -2.85 -9.02
N ALA A 20 -5.20 -2.10 -9.81
CA ALA A 20 -4.45 -2.65 -10.94
C ALA A 20 -3.46 -3.74 -10.49
N ALA A 21 -2.71 -3.49 -9.42
CA ALA A 21 -1.74 -4.44 -8.87
C ALA A 21 -2.40 -5.76 -8.43
N VAL A 22 -3.49 -5.69 -7.66
CA VAL A 22 -4.23 -6.88 -7.21
C VAL A 22 -4.78 -7.65 -8.40
N PHE A 23 -5.34 -6.95 -9.40
CA PHE A 23 -5.89 -7.58 -10.60
C PHE A 23 -4.81 -8.30 -11.42
N LEU A 24 -3.64 -7.68 -11.59
CA LEU A 24 -2.48 -8.28 -12.26
C LEU A 24 -1.94 -9.50 -11.51
N MET A 25 -1.83 -9.44 -10.18
CA MET A 25 -1.37 -10.58 -9.38
C MET A 25 -2.38 -11.73 -9.37
N LEU A 26 -3.68 -11.44 -9.40
CA LEU A 26 -4.74 -12.44 -9.55
C LEU A 26 -4.69 -13.13 -10.91
N PHE A 27 -4.47 -12.36 -11.98
CA PHE A 27 -4.24 -12.95 -13.29
C PHE A 27 -2.97 -13.81 -13.34
N GLY A 28 -1.92 -13.44 -12.59
CA GLY A 28 -0.73 -14.28 -12.43
C GLY A 28 -1.04 -15.66 -11.87
N LYS A 29 -1.99 -15.77 -10.92
CA LYS A 29 -2.49 -17.07 -10.46
C LYS A 29 -3.23 -17.83 -11.56
N VAL A 30 -4.21 -17.18 -12.19
CA VAL A 30 -5.10 -17.85 -13.16
C VAL A 30 -4.33 -18.36 -14.36
N PHE A 31 -3.37 -17.59 -14.85
CA PHE A 31 -2.54 -17.95 -16.00
C PHE A 31 -1.22 -18.63 -15.63
N LEU A 32 -0.96 -18.89 -14.34
CA LEU A 32 0.32 -19.44 -13.85
C LEU A 32 1.55 -18.66 -14.37
N SER A 33 1.40 -17.36 -14.59
CA SER A 33 2.41 -16.51 -15.21
C SER A 33 3.11 -15.63 -14.18
N ILE A 34 4.41 -15.90 -14.02
CA ILE A 34 5.31 -15.17 -13.12
C ILE A 34 5.46 -13.71 -13.57
N GLU A 35 5.41 -13.43 -14.87
CA GLU A 35 5.57 -12.07 -15.40
C GLU A 35 4.43 -11.15 -14.96
N SER A 36 3.18 -11.62 -15.02
CA SER A 36 2.03 -10.86 -14.51
C SER A 36 2.10 -10.61 -13.01
N PHE A 37 2.63 -11.57 -12.24
CA PHE A 37 2.83 -11.40 -10.81
C PHE A 37 3.92 -10.35 -10.51
N ALA A 38 5.04 -10.39 -11.25
CA ALA A 38 6.13 -9.43 -11.12
C ALA A 38 5.69 -8.01 -11.49
N ILE A 39 4.94 -7.85 -12.58
CA ILE A 39 4.38 -6.55 -12.99
C ILE A 39 3.42 -6.02 -11.92
N GLY A 40 2.54 -6.87 -11.38
CA GLY A 40 1.68 -6.49 -10.26
C GLY A 40 2.48 -6.01 -9.05
N GLY A 41 3.61 -6.66 -8.74
CA GLY A 41 4.55 -6.25 -7.68
C GLY A 41 5.15 -4.86 -7.89
N ILE A 42 5.49 -4.51 -9.13
CA ILE A 42 6.00 -3.18 -9.49
C ILE A 42 4.93 -2.11 -9.28
N PHE A 43 3.69 -2.37 -9.70
CA PHE A 43 2.56 -1.46 -9.48
C PHE A 43 2.27 -1.26 -7.99
N LEU A 44 2.32 -2.33 -7.20
CA LEU A 44 2.18 -2.25 -5.74
C LEU A 44 3.33 -1.43 -5.13
N GLY A 45 4.56 -1.69 -5.56
CA GLY A 45 5.74 -0.94 -5.13
C GLY A 45 5.66 0.56 -5.44
N ALA A 46 5.09 0.92 -6.59
CA ALA A 46 4.88 2.32 -6.98
C ALA A 46 3.88 3.07 -6.07
N THR A 47 2.97 2.36 -5.38
CA THR A 47 2.05 3.00 -4.40
C THR A 47 2.72 3.35 -3.08
N LEU A 48 3.84 2.73 -2.71
CA LEU A 48 4.57 2.98 -1.47
C LEU A 48 5.15 4.42 -1.38
N PRO A 49 5.88 4.95 -2.38
CA PRO A 49 6.38 6.33 -2.34
C PRO A 49 5.25 7.36 -2.38
N ILE A 50 4.16 7.08 -3.12
CA ILE A 50 2.96 7.92 -3.16
C ILE A 50 2.36 8.02 -1.75
N SER A 51 2.17 6.86 -1.09
CA SER A 51 1.62 6.79 0.27
C SER A 51 2.54 7.43 1.30
N ARG A 52 3.85 7.16 1.28
CA ARG A 52 4.77 7.64 2.32
C ARG A 52 5.20 9.09 2.12
N GLY A 53 5.27 9.57 0.88
CA GLY A 53 5.63 10.96 0.56
C GLY A 53 4.44 11.91 0.63
N ILE A 54 3.44 11.71 -0.25
CA ILE A 54 2.35 12.68 -0.45
C ILE A 54 1.43 12.72 0.77
N THR A 55 1.14 11.59 1.40
CA THR A 55 0.29 11.56 2.61
C THR A 55 0.94 12.30 3.78
N ARG A 56 2.26 12.17 3.98
CA ARG A 56 2.98 12.91 5.03
C ARG A 56 2.93 14.41 4.76
N TYR A 57 3.16 14.81 3.51
CA TYR A 57 3.10 16.21 3.10
C TYR A 57 1.70 16.80 3.26
N TYR A 58 0.66 16.04 2.89
CA TYR A 58 -0.74 16.40 3.08
C TYR A 58 -1.11 16.60 4.55
N ILE A 59 -0.78 15.63 5.40
CA ILE A 59 -1.06 15.69 6.84
C ILE A 59 -0.31 16.86 7.49
N SER A 60 0.92 17.11 7.05
CA SER A 60 1.75 18.22 7.52
C SER A 60 1.12 19.59 7.24
N GLU A 61 0.37 19.75 6.14
CA GLU A 61 -0.32 21.00 5.81
C GLU A 61 -1.72 21.14 6.43
N CYS A 62 -2.37 20.05 6.81
CA CYS A 62 -3.65 20.11 7.52
C CYS A 62 -3.49 20.18 9.05
N SER A 63 -2.30 19.93 9.60
CA SER A 63 -2.09 19.84 11.04
C SER A 63 -1.77 21.21 11.67
N PRO A 64 -2.35 21.53 12.85
CA PRO A 64 -2.03 22.76 13.55
C PRO A 64 -0.56 22.76 14.02
N ASP A 65 0.10 23.92 13.96
CA ASP A 65 1.54 24.07 14.17
C ASP A 65 2.06 23.42 15.46
N LYS A 66 1.27 23.50 16.54
CA LYS A 66 1.62 22.94 17.86
C LYS A 66 1.68 21.41 17.92
N THR A 67 0.98 20.68 17.03
CA THR A 67 0.93 19.20 17.06
C THR A 67 1.39 18.57 15.75
N ARG A 68 1.84 19.37 14.79
CA ARG A 68 2.29 18.93 13.46
C ARG A 68 3.36 17.84 13.52
N GLY A 69 4.34 17.99 14.40
CA GLY A 69 5.42 17.00 14.59
C GLY A 69 4.91 15.65 15.12
N PHE A 70 3.95 15.67 16.05
CA PHE A 70 3.37 14.46 16.61
C PHE A 70 2.52 13.71 15.57
N ILE A 71 1.64 14.41 14.85
CA ILE A 71 0.74 13.79 13.87
C ILE A 71 1.54 13.21 12.68
N THR A 72 2.57 13.92 12.22
CA THR A 72 3.43 13.44 11.11
C THR A 72 4.26 12.21 11.48
N GLN A 73 4.57 11.98 12.76
CA GLN A 73 5.21 10.75 13.25
C GLN A 73 4.21 9.65 13.64
N ALA A 74 3.06 9.99 14.23
CA ALA A 74 2.08 9.00 14.68
C ALA A 74 1.55 8.13 13.54
N ILE A 75 1.27 8.73 12.38
CA ILE A 75 0.74 8.04 11.19
C ILE A 75 1.70 6.96 10.66
N PRO A 76 2.98 7.24 10.38
CA PRO A 76 3.90 6.20 9.94
C PRO A 76 4.23 5.18 11.03
N SER A 77 4.24 5.58 12.31
CA SER A 77 4.42 4.62 13.42
C SER A 77 3.28 3.62 13.49
N LEU A 78 2.02 4.08 13.35
CA LEU A 78 0.85 3.20 13.26
C LEU A 78 0.91 2.28 12.04
N SER A 79 1.32 2.80 10.88
CA SER A 79 1.53 1.98 9.68
C SER A 79 2.62 0.92 9.89
N GLY A 80 3.66 1.21 10.69
CA GLY A 80 4.68 0.24 11.07
C GLY A 80 4.12 -0.89 11.93
N LEU A 81 3.29 -0.55 12.93
CA LEU A 81 2.59 -1.54 13.75
C LEU A 81 1.69 -2.45 12.91
N MET A 82 0.93 -1.87 11.98
CA MET A 82 0.09 -2.66 11.06
C MET A 82 0.91 -3.58 10.17
N SER A 83 2.12 -3.16 9.76
CA SER A 83 3.02 -4.02 8.97
C SER A 83 3.50 -5.23 9.79
N ILE A 84 3.71 -5.08 11.10
CA ILE A 84 4.07 -6.19 12.00
C ILE A 84 2.90 -7.16 12.12
N LEU A 85 1.67 -6.66 12.28
CA LEU A 85 0.47 -7.50 12.31
C LEU A 85 0.27 -8.25 10.99
N TYR A 86 0.49 -7.57 9.86
CA TYR A 86 0.41 -8.20 8.53
C TYR A 86 1.47 -9.28 8.36
N ALA A 87 2.71 -9.03 8.81
CA ALA A 87 3.76 -10.04 8.84
C ALA A 87 3.37 -11.25 9.71
N ALA A 88 2.65 -11.04 10.81
CA ALA A 88 2.16 -12.14 11.66
C ALA A 88 1.13 -13.04 10.94
N ILE A 89 0.25 -12.45 10.13
CA ILE A 89 -0.76 -13.17 9.33
C ILE A 89 -0.11 -13.94 8.17
N LEU A 90 1.01 -13.44 7.66
CA LEU A 90 1.81 -14.05 6.59
C LEU A 90 2.61 -15.29 7.03
N LEU A 91 2.62 -15.67 8.31
CA LEU A 91 3.33 -16.88 8.72
C LEU A 91 2.71 -18.14 8.05
N PRO A 92 3.52 -19.20 7.83
CA PRO A 92 3.05 -20.44 7.20
C PRO A 92 1.97 -21.17 8.02
N GLN A 93 1.87 -20.89 9.32
CA GLN A 93 0.76 -21.40 10.16
C GLN A 93 -0.61 -20.76 9.84
N PHE A 94 -0.64 -19.60 9.19
CA PHE A 94 -1.86 -18.87 8.84
C PHE A 94 -2.06 -18.85 7.31
N LEU A 95 -1.76 -17.72 6.66
CA LEU A 95 -2.01 -17.49 5.23
C LEU A 95 -0.78 -17.71 4.35
N GLY A 96 0.42 -17.81 4.93
CA GLY A 96 1.68 -17.98 4.20
C GLY A 96 1.97 -19.40 3.69
N ASN A 97 0.94 -20.17 3.34
CA ASN A 97 1.09 -21.50 2.75
C ASN A 97 0.92 -21.47 1.22
N ASP A 98 1.50 -22.45 0.54
CA ASP A 98 1.49 -22.57 -0.93
C ASP A 98 0.08 -22.56 -1.54
N GLU A 99 -0.93 -23.01 -0.80
CA GLU A 99 -2.32 -22.99 -1.27
C GLU A 99 -3.03 -21.65 -1.01
N ARG A 100 -2.65 -20.94 0.07
CA ARG A 100 -3.42 -19.83 0.64
C ARG A 100 -2.78 -18.45 0.47
N TRP A 101 -1.55 -18.37 -0.04
CA TRP A 101 -0.84 -17.10 -0.21
C TRP A 101 -1.62 -16.06 -1.05
N HIS A 102 -2.46 -16.54 -1.96
CA HIS A 102 -3.33 -15.71 -2.79
C HIS A 102 -4.38 -14.94 -1.99
N PHE A 103 -4.83 -15.44 -0.85
CA PHE A 103 -5.78 -14.72 0.02
C PHE A 103 -5.17 -13.46 0.61
N THR A 104 -3.84 -13.46 0.78
CA THR A 104 -3.10 -12.28 1.23
C THR A 104 -3.14 -11.14 0.22
N LEU A 105 -3.44 -11.41 -1.06
CA LEU A 105 -3.61 -10.36 -2.07
C LEU A 105 -4.94 -9.60 -1.95
N TYR A 106 -5.91 -10.14 -1.21
CA TYR A 106 -7.24 -9.53 -1.01
C TYR A 106 -7.34 -8.72 0.29
N ILE A 107 -6.36 -8.83 1.19
CA ILE A 107 -6.30 -8.18 2.51
C ILE A 107 -5.40 -6.96 2.45
#